data_AF-A0A9E5NR56-F1
#
_entry.id   AF-A0A9E5NR56-F1
#
_cell.length_a   1.000
_cell.length_b   1.000
_cell.length_c   1.000
_cell.angle_alpha   90.00
_cell.angle_beta   90.00
_cell.angle_gamma   90.00
#
_symmetry.space_group_name_H-M   'P 1'
#
loop_
_entity.id
_entity.type
_entity.pdbx_description
1 polymer ?
#
loop_
_entity_poly.entity_id
_entity_poly.type
_entity_poly.pdbx_seq_one_letter_code
_entity_poly.pdbx_strand_id
1 'polypeptide(L)'
;LAAFGAVGVLRDRTIRFWVVATGVFGLVALGPTLRVNGSEYELPLPFDILQALPFFKGNRYPSRYSVMLALCWAVLAGYGLRRLSSLVKGKTRKWALAACVAALILLEHLSIPLPLSDMRVPDVYRDIAGEEGDFAVLELPLAWRNGFRVTGTKDPVIMFEQFYQTTHGKRILGGNTSRNPEFKFQYFTEAPVLNTIVALETGHAVEREIWEADKELAPSVMGLLSVRYVILHTEEIPAVLHDYVTYVVDGEEVYNRDGIIAYRVTPPAPQAQVLTDLGTD
;
A
#
# COMPACT_ATOMS: atom_id res chain seq x y z
N LEU A 1 28.92 -13.86 12.41
CA LEU A 1 28.74 -15.11 13.19
C LEU A 1 28.33 -16.31 12.34
N ALA A 2 27.30 -16.19 11.48
CA ALA A 2 26.82 -17.30 10.64
C ALA A 2 27.92 -17.93 9.75
N ALA A 3 28.72 -17.12 9.04
CA ALA A 3 29.85 -17.61 8.25
C ALA A 3 30.88 -18.39 9.08
N PHE A 4 31.16 -17.93 10.31
CA PHE A 4 32.10 -18.60 11.23
C PHE A 4 31.56 -19.94 11.75
N GLY A 5 30.24 -20.04 11.92
CA GLY A 5 29.54 -21.29 12.21
C GLY A 5 29.55 -22.25 11.02
N ALA A 6 29.35 -21.74 9.80
CA ALA A 6 29.36 -22.53 8.57
C ALA A 6 30.74 -23.15 8.28
N VAL A 7 31.81 -22.35 8.28
CA VAL A 7 33.17 -22.80 7.89
C VAL A 7 33.79 -23.80 8.89
N GLY A 8 33.34 -23.81 10.14
CA GLY A 8 33.94 -24.64 11.18
C GLY A 8 33.51 -26.11 11.22
N VAL A 9 32.40 -26.46 10.56
CA VAL A 9 31.71 -27.72 10.86
C VAL A 9 30.89 -28.26 9.67
N LEU A 10 31.32 -28.02 8.42
CA LEU A 10 30.63 -28.54 7.21
C LEU A 10 30.54 -30.08 7.13
N ARG A 11 31.30 -30.79 7.99
CA ARG A 11 31.20 -32.25 8.17
C ARG A 11 30.00 -32.67 9.01
N ASP A 12 29.45 -31.79 9.84
CA ASP A 12 28.21 -32.05 10.59
C ASP A 12 27.01 -31.93 9.64
N ARG A 13 26.20 -33.00 9.58
CA ARG A 13 25.02 -33.08 8.70
C ARG A 13 23.99 -32.00 9.03
N THR A 14 23.88 -31.61 10.29
CA THR A 14 22.96 -30.58 10.78
C THR A 14 23.37 -29.20 10.26
N ILE A 15 24.64 -28.85 10.39
CA ILE A 15 25.14 -27.55 9.94
C ILE A 15 25.10 -27.47 8.42
N ARG A 16 25.41 -28.58 7.73
CA ARG A 16 25.24 -28.67 6.27
C ARG A 16 23.79 -28.42 5.85
N PHE A 17 22.81 -29.01 6.53
CA PHE A 17 21.40 -28.75 6.26
C PHE A 17 21.07 -27.26 6.34
N TRP A 18 21.48 -26.58 7.42
CA TRP A 18 21.22 -25.14 7.59
C TRP A 18 21.95 -24.26 6.58
N VAL A 19 23.16 -24.63 6.15
CA VAL A 19 23.89 -23.94 5.07
C VAL A 19 23.16 -24.10 3.74
N VAL A 20 22.71 -25.31 3.41
CA VAL A 20 21.94 -25.55 2.18
C VAL A 20 20.62 -24.79 2.22
N ALA A 21 19.89 -24.86 3.34
CA ALA A 21 18.64 -24.13 3.53
C ALA A 21 18.84 -22.61 3.40
N THR A 22 19.93 -22.07 3.96
CA THR A 22 20.32 -20.66 3.77
C THR A 22 20.49 -20.32 2.29
N GLY A 23 21.18 -21.17 1.52
CA GLY A 23 21.35 -20.96 0.07
C GLY A 23 20.03 -21.00 -0.68
N VAL A 24 19.18 -22.01 -0.41
CA VAL A 24 17.87 -22.15 -1.07
C VAL A 24 16.95 -20.98 -0.75
N PHE A 25 16.73 -20.67 0.53
CA PHE A 25 15.85 -19.57 0.92
C PHE A 25 16.44 -18.21 0.56
N GLY A 26 17.77 -18.06 0.56
CA GLY A 26 18.46 -16.87 0.07
C GLY A 26 18.18 -16.62 -1.41
N LEU A 27 18.37 -17.63 -2.25
CA LEU A 27 18.10 -17.52 -3.69
C LEU A 27 16.63 -17.24 -3.99
N VAL A 28 15.71 -17.88 -3.27
CA VAL A 28 14.27 -17.64 -3.42
C VAL A 28 13.88 -16.23 -2.93
N ALA A 29 14.48 -15.74 -1.85
CA ALA A 29 14.19 -14.43 -1.29
C ALA A 29 14.68 -13.25 -2.18
N LEU A 30 15.62 -13.50 -3.10
CA LEU A 30 16.06 -12.51 -4.09
C LEU A 30 14.93 -12.11 -5.07
N GLY A 31 13.93 -12.97 -5.23
CA GLY A 31 12.79 -12.69 -6.10
C GLY A 31 12.98 -13.14 -7.55
N PRO A 32 12.11 -12.69 -8.47
CA PRO A 32 12.11 -13.14 -9.85
C PRO A 32 13.34 -12.64 -10.63
N THR A 33 13.71 -11.38 -10.40
CA THR A 33 14.87 -10.74 -11.03
C THR A 33 15.89 -10.35 -9.97
N LEU A 34 17.17 -10.42 -10.34
CA LEU A 34 18.25 -10.01 -9.44
C LEU A 34 18.35 -8.48 -9.47
N ARG A 35 18.34 -7.85 -8.29
CA ARG A 35 18.53 -6.40 -8.17
C ARG A 35 19.78 -6.11 -7.35
N VAL A 36 20.73 -5.37 -7.93
CA VAL A 36 21.99 -4.99 -7.28
C VAL A 36 22.20 -3.48 -7.46
N ASN A 37 22.38 -2.75 -6.35
CA ASN A 37 22.57 -1.29 -6.36
C ASN A 37 21.51 -0.51 -7.16
N GLY A 38 20.24 -0.96 -7.11
CA GLY A 38 19.13 -0.35 -7.85
C GLY A 38 19.02 -0.77 -9.32
N SER A 39 20.04 -1.41 -9.88
CA SER A 39 19.98 -1.99 -11.23
C SER A 39 19.33 -3.36 -11.22
N GLU A 40 18.49 -3.61 -12.22
CA GLU A 40 17.80 -4.88 -12.42
C GLU A 40 18.51 -5.71 -13.49
N TYR A 41 18.70 -7.00 -13.19
CA TYR A 41 19.34 -7.96 -14.07
C TYR A 41 18.34 -9.05 -14.42
N GLU A 42 18.14 -9.27 -15.72
CA GLU A 42 17.27 -10.30 -16.29
C GLU A 42 17.92 -11.69 -16.17
N LEU A 43 18.11 -12.15 -14.94
CA LEU A 43 18.58 -13.48 -14.61
C LEU A 43 17.39 -14.27 -14.07
N PRO A 44 17.00 -15.40 -14.71
CA PRO A 44 15.91 -16.22 -14.20
C PRO A 44 16.32 -16.81 -12.85
N LEU A 45 15.58 -16.48 -11.80
CA LEU A 45 15.85 -16.95 -10.44
C LEU A 45 14.83 -18.03 -10.02
N PRO A 46 15.15 -18.85 -8.99
CA PRO A 46 14.25 -19.93 -8.56
C PRO A 46 12.85 -19.47 -8.17
N PHE A 47 12.68 -18.20 -7.79
CA PHE A 47 11.37 -17.63 -7.48
C PHE A 47 10.45 -17.57 -8.72
N ASP A 48 10.97 -17.41 -9.94
CA ASP A 48 10.16 -17.44 -11.18
C ASP A 48 9.46 -18.79 -11.35
N ILE A 49 10.18 -19.87 -11.07
CA ILE A 49 9.65 -21.23 -11.13
C ILE A 49 8.53 -21.39 -10.10
N LEU A 50 8.73 -20.90 -8.87
CA LEU A 50 7.71 -20.93 -7.83
C LEU A 50 6.46 -20.13 -8.20
N GLN A 51 6.61 -18.98 -8.85
CA GLN A 51 5.47 -18.19 -9.33
C GLN A 51 4.69 -18.85 -10.46
N ALA A 52 5.36 -19.67 -11.27
CA ALA A 52 4.72 -20.42 -12.35
C ALA A 52 3.87 -21.60 -11.83
N LEU A 53 4.15 -22.11 -10.62
CA LEU A 53 3.43 -23.24 -10.06
C LEU A 53 2.00 -22.84 -9.60
N PRO A 54 0.99 -23.69 -9.87
CA PRO A 54 -0.33 -23.51 -9.28
C PRO A 54 -0.22 -23.51 -7.75
N PHE A 55 -1.12 -22.81 -7.06
CA PHE A 55 -1.10 -22.52 -5.61
C PHE A 55 -0.03 -21.53 -5.13
N PHE A 56 1.19 -21.58 -5.68
CA PHE A 56 2.29 -20.68 -5.28
C PHE A 56 2.27 -19.33 -6.02
N LYS A 57 1.53 -19.21 -7.13
CA LYS A 57 1.25 -17.95 -7.85
C LYS A 57 0.69 -16.83 -6.96
N GLY A 58 0.05 -17.16 -5.84
CA GLY A 58 -0.44 -16.20 -4.86
C GLY A 58 0.65 -15.59 -3.96
N ASN A 59 1.83 -16.22 -3.90
CA ASN A 59 2.95 -15.75 -3.10
C ASN A 59 3.82 -14.77 -3.89
N ARG A 60 3.52 -13.47 -3.74
CA ARG A 60 4.06 -12.38 -4.58
C ARG A 60 5.19 -11.58 -3.97
N TYR A 61 5.49 -11.87 -2.71
CA TYR A 61 6.48 -11.14 -1.95
C TYR A 61 7.63 -12.09 -1.68
N PRO A 62 8.65 -12.14 -2.54
CA PRO A 62 9.86 -12.93 -2.31
C PRO A 62 10.45 -12.70 -0.93
N SER A 63 10.35 -11.46 -0.45
CA SER A 63 10.74 -11.05 0.90
C SER A 63 10.11 -11.88 2.01
N ARG A 64 8.97 -12.57 1.83
CA ARG A 64 8.41 -13.48 2.84
C ARG A 64 9.32 -14.68 3.15
N TYR A 65 10.12 -15.11 2.18
CA TYR A 65 11.12 -16.16 2.41
C TYR A 65 12.30 -15.69 3.25
N SER A 66 12.46 -14.38 3.45
CA SER A 66 13.48 -13.83 4.37
C SER A 66 13.28 -14.31 5.81
N VAL A 67 12.06 -14.66 6.23
CA VAL A 67 11.81 -15.23 7.57
C VAL A 67 12.51 -16.58 7.72
N MET A 68 12.43 -17.42 6.69
CA MET A 68 13.13 -18.72 6.68
C MET A 68 14.65 -18.53 6.59
N LEU A 69 15.10 -17.55 5.79
CA LEU A 69 16.52 -17.19 5.72
C LEU A 69 17.06 -16.70 7.06
N ALA A 70 16.32 -15.83 7.76
CA ALA A 70 16.67 -15.29 9.07
C ALA A 70 16.75 -16.40 10.12
N LEU A 71 15.81 -17.37 10.10
CA LEU A 71 15.89 -18.57 10.94
C LEU A 71 17.18 -19.36 10.67
N CYS A 72 17.51 -19.60 9.41
CA CYS A 72 18.74 -20.33 9.06
C CYS A 72 20.00 -19.58 9.54
N TRP A 73 20.05 -18.26 9.34
CA TRP A 73 21.14 -17.41 9.83
C TRP A 73 21.24 -17.40 11.35
N ALA A 74 20.11 -17.36 12.07
CA ALA A 74 20.10 -17.40 13.53
C ALA A 74 20.71 -18.72 14.06
N VAL A 75 20.33 -19.86 13.48
CA VAL A 75 20.90 -21.17 13.86
C VAL A 75 22.41 -21.23 13.57
N LEU A 76 22.83 -20.82 12.37
CA LEU A 76 24.25 -20.78 12.00
C LEU A 76 25.05 -19.79 12.86
N ALA A 77 24.46 -18.65 13.22
CA ALA A 77 25.04 -17.68 14.13
C ALA A 77 25.22 -18.27 15.54
N GLY A 78 24.27 -19.07 16.02
CA GLY A 78 24.38 -19.81 17.28
C GLY A 78 25.57 -20.78 17.29
N TYR A 79 25.77 -21.55 16.22
CA TYR A 79 26.97 -22.40 16.06
C TYR A 79 28.26 -21.57 16.00
N GLY A 80 28.23 -20.45 15.29
CA GLY A 80 29.35 -19.50 15.22
C GLY A 80 29.71 -18.94 16.60
N LEU A 81 28.72 -18.57 17.40
CA LEU A 81 28.90 -18.07 18.75
C LEU A 81 29.43 -19.16 19.69
N ARG A 82 28.89 -20.40 19.60
CA ARG A 82 29.41 -21.55 20.35
C ARG A 82 30.89 -21.77 20.07
N ARG A 83 31.29 -21.76 18.80
CA ARG A 83 32.70 -21.89 18.39
C ARG A 83 33.54 -20.72 18.86
N LEU A 84 33.07 -19.49 18.72
CA LEU A 84 33.80 -18.31 19.17
C LEU A 84 34.00 -18.34 20.70
N SER A 85 32.99 -18.80 21.44
CA SER A 85 33.07 -18.96 22.89
C SER A 85 34.06 -20.06 23.33
N SER A 86 34.32 -21.08 22.50
CA SER A 86 35.31 -22.12 22.82
C SER A 86 36.75 -21.64 22.64
N LEU A 87 36.98 -20.62 21.82
CA LEU A 87 38.28 -19.96 21.66
C LEU A 87 38.62 -19.02 22.82
N VAL A 88 37.61 -18.57 23.57
CA VAL A 88 37.77 -17.64 24.69
C VAL A 88 37.83 -18.40 26.02
N LYS A 89 38.93 -18.22 26.77
CA LYS A 89 39.11 -18.81 28.11
C LYS A 89 38.61 -17.85 29.21
N GLY A 90 37.98 -18.40 30.25
CA GLY A 90 37.50 -17.66 31.43
C GLY A 90 36.04 -17.20 31.35
N LYS A 91 35.31 -17.30 32.46
CA LYS A 91 33.86 -17.00 32.55
C LYS A 91 33.56 -15.54 32.20
N THR A 92 34.33 -14.59 32.73
CA THR A 92 34.14 -13.15 32.50
C THR A 92 34.24 -12.78 31.03
N ARG A 93 35.25 -13.29 30.31
CA ARG A 93 35.44 -13.00 28.88
C ARG A 93 34.33 -13.58 28.00
N LYS A 94 33.78 -14.74 28.37
CA LYS A 94 32.62 -15.34 27.69
C LYS A 94 31.36 -14.50 27.86
N TRP A 95 31.11 -13.98 29.06
CA TRP A 95 30.01 -13.04 29.31
C TRP A 95 30.20 -11.73 28.57
N ALA A 96 31.41 -11.18 28.53
CA ALA A 96 31.71 -9.98 27.76
C ALA A 96 31.46 -10.18 26.25
N LEU A 97 31.86 -11.34 25.70
CA LEU A 97 31.56 -11.69 24.32
C LEU A 97 30.04 -11.78 24.07
N ALA A 98 29.31 -12.49 24.93
CA ALA A 98 27.86 -12.61 24.80
C ALA A 98 27.16 -11.25 24.88
N ALA A 99 27.57 -10.39 25.83
CA ALA A 99 27.06 -9.02 25.96
C ALA A 99 27.38 -8.17 24.73
N CYS A 100 28.60 -8.27 24.18
CA CYS A 100 28.99 -7.58 22.96
C CYS A 100 28.12 -8.00 21.76
N VAL A 101 27.92 -9.32 21.58
CA VAL A 101 27.05 -9.83 20.51
C VAL A 101 25.60 -9.38 20.69
N ALA A 102 25.07 -9.43 21.92
CA ALA A 102 23.73 -8.93 22.21
C ALA A 102 23.61 -7.44 21.93
N ALA A 103 24.59 -6.63 22.33
CA ALA A 103 24.63 -5.20 22.07
C ALA A 103 24.66 -4.91 20.56
N LEU A 104 25.45 -5.64 19.77
CA LEU A 104 25.48 -5.48 18.31
C LEU A 104 24.12 -5.80 17.67
N ILE A 105 23.43 -6.87 18.11
CA ILE A 105 22.09 -7.21 17.61
C ILE A 105 21.10 -6.10 17.98
N LEU A 106 21.14 -5.61 19.22
CA LEU A 106 20.26 -4.53 19.68
C LEU A 106 20.52 -3.23 18.93
N LEU A 107 21.78 -2.88 18.66
CA LEU A 107 22.16 -1.70 17.88
C LEU A 107 21.70 -1.82 16.42
N GLU A 108 21.84 -3.00 15.81
CA GLU A 108 21.37 -3.26 14.44
C GLU A 108 19.85 -3.13 14.31
N HIS A 109 19.10 -3.52 15.36
CA HIS A 109 17.63 -3.43 15.39
C HIS A 109 17.12 -2.16 16.08
N LEU A 110 17.99 -1.21 16.40
CA LEU A 110 17.61 0.01 17.11
C LEU A 110 16.91 0.95 16.13
N SER A 111 15.59 1.08 16.26
CA SER A 111 14.78 2.06 15.54
C SER A 111 14.34 3.18 16.48
N ILE A 112 15.20 4.19 16.68
CA ILE A 112 14.91 5.35 17.53
C ILE A 112 15.14 6.65 16.74
N PRO A 113 14.12 7.52 16.59
CA PRO A 113 12.72 7.29 16.99
C PRO A 113 12.04 6.24 16.09
N LEU A 114 11.11 5.47 16.65
CA LEU A 114 10.21 4.67 15.83
C LEU A 114 9.34 5.64 15.04
N PRO A 115 9.29 5.57 13.69
CA PRO A 115 8.40 6.42 12.92
C PRO A 115 6.96 6.07 13.31
N LEU A 116 6.29 7.01 13.97
CA LEU A 116 4.88 6.90 14.32
C LEU A 116 4.07 7.74 13.35
N SER A 117 2.88 7.25 13.05
CA SER A 117 1.87 7.97 12.28
C SER A 117 0.88 8.62 13.24
N ASP A 118 0.46 9.84 12.91
CA ASP A 118 -0.58 10.53 13.65
C ASP A 118 -1.95 9.97 13.27
N MET A 119 -2.64 9.36 14.22
CA MET A 119 -3.96 8.75 14.01
C MET A 119 -5.11 9.65 14.48
N ARG A 120 -4.86 10.95 14.67
CA ARG A 120 -5.93 11.92 14.97
C ARG A 120 -6.84 12.06 13.75
N VAL A 121 -8.14 11.92 13.99
CA VAL A 121 -9.17 12.07 12.95
C VAL A 121 -9.50 13.56 12.78
N PRO A 122 -9.37 14.14 11.57
CA PRO A 122 -9.73 15.52 11.30
C PRO A 122 -11.21 15.82 11.61
N ASP A 123 -11.51 17.06 12.02
CA ASP A 123 -12.83 17.47 12.50
C ASP A 123 -13.93 17.26 11.44
N VAL A 124 -13.63 17.48 10.16
CA VAL A 124 -14.58 17.30 9.05
C VAL A 124 -15.23 15.91 9.05
N TYR A 125 -14.48 14.87 9.42
CA TYR A 125 -15.02 13.52 9.47
C TYR A 125 -15.96 13.30 10.66
N ARG A 126 -15.79 14.04 11.75
CA ARG A 126 -16.74 14.03 12.87
C ARG A 126 -18.03 14.76 12.49
N ASP A 127 -17.92 15.85 11.76
CA ASP A 127 -19.08 16.59 11.24
C ASP A 127 -19.91 15.69 10.29
N ILE A 128 -19.24 14.99 9.36
CA ILE A 128 -19.87 14.02 8.46
C ILE A 128 -20.50 12.85 9.22
N ALA A 129 -19.89 12.40 10.32
CA ALA A 129 -20.44 11.33 11.16
C ALA A 129 -21.81 11.66 11.75
N GLY A 130 -22.04 12.94 12.08
CA GLY A 130 -23.29 13.42 12.67
C GLY A 130 -24.45 13.55 11.66
N GLU A 131 -24.18 13.45 10.36
CA GLU A 131 -25.21 13.62 9.33
C GLU A 131 -25.98 12.32 9.05
N GLU A 132 -27.31 12.39 9.04
CA GLU A 132 -28.15 11.24 8.74
C GLU A 132 -28.18 10.91 7.22
N GLY A 133 -28.49 9.63 6.94
CA GLY A 133 -28.67 9.12 5.59
C GLY A 133 -27.52 8.23 5.10
N ASP A 134 -27.82 7.51 4.02
CA ASP A 134 -26.89 6.64 3.32
C ASP A 134 -26.30 7.38 2.10
N PHE A 135 -25.04 7.77 2.22
CA PHE A 135 -24.30 8.48 1.19
C PHE A 135 -22.82 8.06 1.21
N ALA A 136 -22.11 8.49 0.17
CA ALA A 136 -20.70 8.25 -0.01
C ALA A 136 -19.87 9.55 0.13
N VAL A 137 -18.62 9.36 0.52
CA VAL A 137 -17.57 10.39 0.55
C VAL A 137 -16.55 10.02 -0.53
N LEU A 138 -16.28 10.97 -1.42
CA LEU A 138 -15.19 10.89 -2.39
C LEU A 138 -13.99 11.63 -1.79
N GLU A 139 -12.91 10.92 -1.53
CA GLU A 139 -11.69 11.48 -0.95
C GLU A 139 -10.59 11.49 -2.02
N LEU A 140 -9.85 12.59 -2.08
CA LEU A 140 -8.76 12.81 -3.01
C LEU A 140 -7.45 13.03 -2.22
N PRO A 141 -6.36 12.35 -2.60
CA PRO A 141 -6.20 11.57 -3.83
C PRO A 141 -6.94 10.22 -3.84
N LEU A 142 -7.52 9.86 -4.99
CA LEU A 142 -8.35 8.67 -5.17
C LEU A 142 -7.51 7.48 -5.63
N ALA A 143 -7.42 6.46 -4.80
CA ALA A 143 -6.80 5.19 -5.18
C ALA A 143 -7.59 3.97 -4.76
N TRP A 144 -7.42 2.91 -5.54
CA TRP A 144 -7.88 1.57 -5.20
C TRP A 144 -6.71 0.61 -5.14
N ARG A 145 -6.62 -0.12 -4.03
CA ARG A 145 -5.58 -1.13 -3.83
C ARG A 145 -6.19 -2.48 -3.51
N ASN A 146 -5.58 -3.52 -4.05
CA ASN A 146 -5.75 -4.87 -3.58
C ASN A 146 -4.45 -5.66 -3.66
N GLY A 147 -4.50 -6.96 -3.35
CA GLY A 147 -3.32 -7.81 -3.40
C GLY A 147 -2.69 -8.00 -4.80
N PHE A 148 -3.33 -7.48 -5.87
CA PHE A 148 -3.01 -7.71 -7.29
C PHE A 148 -2.72 -6.43 -8.09
N ARG A 149 -3.42 -5.34 -7.78
CA ARG A 149 -3.40 -4.10 -8.55
C ARG A 149 -3.47 -2.91 -7.60
N VAL A 150 -2.76 -1.86 -7.98
CA VAL A 150 -2.88 -0.52 -7.43
C VAL A 150 -3.21 0.39 -8.58
N THR A 151 -4.27 1.16 -8.46
CA THR A 151 -4.68 2.20 -9.40
C THR A 151 -4.86 3.52 -8.64
N GLY A 152 -4.43 4.64 -9.23
CA GLY A 152 -4.32 5.93 -8.55
C GLY A 152 -3.02 6.08 -7.76
N THR A 153 -3.03 6.96 -6.77
CA THR A 153 -1.86 7.36 -5.99
C THR A 153 -1.26 6.20 -5.18
N LYS A 154 0.05 6.31 -4.93
CA LYS A 154 0.80 5.45 -4.00
C LYS A 154 1.00 6.09 -2.63
N ASP A 155 0.44 7.26 -2.40
CA ASP A 155 0.57 7.99 -1.15
C ASP A 155 -0.05 7.21 0.04
N PRO A 156 0.52 7.28 1.26
CA PRO A 156 -0.08 6.71 2.46
C PRO A 156 -1.43 7.30 2.89
N VAL A 157 -1.78 8.53 2.48
CA VAL A 157 -3.03 9.23 2.87
C VAL A 157 -4.27 8.38 2.65
N ILE A 158 -4.29 7.57 1.58
CA ILE A 158 -5.42 6.69 1.27
C ILE A 158 -5.71 5.62 2.33
N MET A 159 -4.72 5.30 3.18
CA MET A 159 -4.91 4.38 4.31
C MET A 159 -5.49 5.12 5.52
N PHE A 160 -5.18 6.41 5.65
CA PHE A 160 -5.78 7.28 6.64
C PHE A 160 -7.24 7.58 6.30
N GLU A 161 -7.57 7.86 5.04
CA GLU A 161 -8.96 7.97 4.53
C GLU A 161 -9.80 6.76 4.94
N GLN A 162 -9.30 5.54 4.64
CA GLN A 162 -9.95 4.30 5.05
C GLN A 162 -10.03 4.12 6.58
N PHE A 163 -9.08 4.67 7.34
CA PHE A 163 -9.16 4.72 8.80
C PHE A 163 -10.21 5.73 9.28
N TYR A 164 -10.31 6.92 8.68
CA TYR A 164 -11.31 7.94 9.00
C TYR A 164 -12.74 7.46 8.74
N GLN A 165 -12.92 6.52 7.80
CA GLN A 165 -14.18 5.79 7.61
C GLN A 165 -14.72 5.15 8.89
N THR A 166 -13.84 4.70 9.80
CA THR A 166 -14.27 4.12 11.08
C THR A 166 -14.95 5.15 12.01
N THR A 167 -14.73 6.44 11.77
CA THR A 167 -15.37 7.54 12.50
C THR A 167 -16.70 7.94 11.88
N HIS A 168 -16.72 8.21 10.57
CA HIS A 168 -17.92 8.73 9.92
C HIS A 168 -18.92 7.66 9.47
N GLY A 169 -18.47 6.41 9.32
CA GLY A 169 -19.33 5.26 9.00
C GLY A 169 -20.03 5.32 7.63
N LYS A 170 -19.64 6.26 6.76
CA LYS A 170 -20.22 6.43 5.42
C LYS A 170 -19.48 5.58 4.40
N ARG A 171 -20.09 5.37 3.23
CA ARG A 171 -19.43 4.69 2.11
C ARG A 171 -18.26 5.55 1.64
N ILE A 172 -17.15 4.93 1.26
CA ILE A 172 -16.02 5.60 0.61
C ILE A 172 -15.83 4.99 -0.77
N LEU A 173 -15.36 5.78 -1.73
CA LEU A 173 -15.10 5.29 -3.08
C LEU A 173 -13.73 4.61 -3.16
N GLY A 174 -12.70 5.19 -2.55
CA GLY A 174 -11.33 4.68 -2.55
C GLY A 174 -11.03 3.64 -1.47
N GLY A 175 -9.75 3.27 -1.36
CA GLY A 175 -9.21 2.47 -0.26
C GLY A 175 -8.60 1.13 -0.69
N ASN A 176 -8.22 0.34 0.32
CA ASN A 176 -7.57 -0.95 0.16
C ASN A 176 -8.47 -2.11 0.60
N THR A 177 -8.62 -3.09 -0.28
CA THR A 177 -9.44 -4.29 -0.04
C THR A 177 -8.70 -5.54 -0.48
N SER A 178 -8.91 -6.69 0.16
CA SER A 178 -8.06 -7.86 -0.09
C SER A 178 -8.23 -8.46 -1.49
N ARG A 179 -9.47 -8.50 -1.99
CA ARG A 179 -9.83 -9.07 -3.30
C ARG A 179 -11.05 -8.34 -3.85
N ASN A 180 -10.97 -7.89 -5.10
CA ASN A 180 -12.11 -7.37 -5.83
C ASN A 180 -12.15 -8.04 -7.19
N PRO A 181 -13.36 -8.27 -7.74
CA PRO A 181 -13.48 -8.63 -9.14
C PRO A 181 -12.84 -7.57 -10.04
N GLU A 182 -12.13 -8.01 -11.07
CA GLU A 182 -11.44 -7.14 -12.03
C GLU A 182 -12.37 -6.08 -12.62
N PHE A 183 -13.60 -6.48 -12.98
CA PHE A 183 -14.59 -5.60 -13.59
C PHE A 183 -14.97 -4.39 -12.71
N LYS A 184 -14.83 -4.50 -11.37
CA LYS A 184 -15.13 -3.37 -10.48
C LYS A 184 -14.08 -2.26 -10.60
N PHE A 185 -12.81 -2.62 -10.80
CA PHE A 185 -11.78 -1.61 -11.04
C PHE A 185 -12.04 -0.91 -12.35
N GLN A 186 -12.26 -1.66 -13.43
CA GLN A 186 -12.55 -1.10 -14.76
C GLN A 186 -13.73 -0.12 -14.71
N TYR A 187 -14.83 -0.52 -14.09
CA TYR A 187 -16.01 0.33 -13.93
C TYR A 187 -15.70 1.71 -13.34
N PHE A 188 -14.94 1.78 -12.23
CA PHE A 188 -14.61 3.06 -11.61
C PHE A 188 -13.51 3.82 -12.33
N THR A 189 -12.53 3.12 -12.93
CA THR A 189 -11.42 3.76 -13.63
C THR A 189 -11.81 4.32 -14.99
N GLU A 190 -12.87 3.79 -15.60
CA GLU A 190 -13.39 4.25 -16.89
C GLU A 190 -14.60 5.19 -16.73
N ALA A 191 -15.11 5.40 -15.51
CA ALA A 191 -16.19 6.34 -15.25
C ALA A 191 -15.75 7.78 -15.56
N PRO A 192 -16.57 8.58 -16.27
CA PRO A 192 -16.35 10.01 -16.42
C PRO A 192 -16.16 10.69 -15.06
N VAL A 193 -15.46 11.81 -15.03
CA VAL A 193 -14.99 12.49 -13.80
C VAL A 193 -13.94 11.71 -13.01
N LEU A 194 -14.21 10.46 -12.62
CA LEU A 194 -13.25 9.65 -11.85
C LEU A 194 -11.99 9.32 -12.67
N ASN A 195 -12.14 9.01 -13.96
CA ASN A 195 -11.02 8.79 -14.86
C ASN A 195 -10.12 10.02 -14.95
N THR A 196 -10.71 11.21 -15.13
CA THR A 196 -9.99 12.49 -15.18
C THR A 196 -9.29 12.82 -13.87
N ILE A 197 -9.96 12.60 -12.73
CA ILE A 197 -9.35 12.72 -11.40
C ILE A 197 -8.07 11.88 -11.31
N VAL A 198 -8.15 10.59 -11.65
CA VAL A 198 -7.00 9.68 -11.61
C VAL A 198 -5.92 10.08 -12.63
N ALA A 199 -6.30 10.55 -13.81
CA ALA A 199 -5.36 11.02 -14.84
C ALA A 199 -4.56 12.24 -14.34
N LEU A 200 -5.25 13.26 -13.82
CA LEU A 200 -4.63 14.47 -13.28
C LEU A 200 -3.78 14.19 -12.04
N GLU A 201 -4.27 13.35 -11.13
CA GLU A 201 -3.53 12.91 -9.94
C GLU A 201 -2.20 12.23 -10.31
N THR A 202 -2.19 11.44 -11.39
CA THR A 202 -1.00 10.72 -11.88
C THR A 202 -0.14 11.55 -12.83
N GLY A 203 -0.43 12.85 -12.98
CA GLY A 203 0.39 13.81 -13.74
C GLY A 203 0.13 13.82 -15.25
N HIS A 204 -0.95 13.21 -15.73
CA HIS A 204 -1.36 13.32 -17.12
C HIS A 204 -2.07 14.66 -17.34
N ALA A 205 -1.80 15.29 -18.48
CA ALA A 205 -2.58 16.43 -18.93
C ALA A 205 -3.92 15.95 -19.50
N VAL A 206 -4.99 16.70 -19.21
CA VAL A 206 -6.34 16.43 -19.72
C VAL A 206 -6.84 17.70 -20.41
N GLU A 207 -7.32 17.53 -21.65
CA GLU A 207 -7.81 18.63 -22.50
C GLU A 207 -9.01 19.34 -21.87
N ARG A 208 -9.19 20.63 -22.20
CA ARG A 208 -10.20 21.46 -21.54
C ARG A 208 -11.62 21.04 -21.92
N GLU A 209 -11.80 20.54 -23.14
CA GLU A 209 -13.03 19.98 -23.67
C GLU A 209 -13.55 18.83 -22.80
N ILE A 210 -12.63 18.02 -22.25
CA ILE A 210 -12.98 16.93 -21.32
C ILE A 210 -13.45 17.50 -19.99
N TRP A 211 -12.85 18.59 -19.49
CA TRP A 211 -13.31 19.23 -18.24
C TRP A 211 -14.74 19.78 -18.39
N GLU A 212 -15.07 20.36 -19.55
CA GLU A 212 -16.43 20.84 -19.82
C GLU A 212 -17.43 19.68 -19.89
N ALA A 213 -17.08 18.59 -20.59
CA ALA A 213 -17.92 17.39 -20.64
C ALA A 213 -18.11 16.75 -19.25
N ASP A 214 -17.03 16.66 -18.47
CA ASP A 214 -17.07 16.16 -17.10
C ASP A 214 -17.92 17.06 -16.19
N LYS A 215 -17.88 18.38 -16.37
CA LYS A 215 -18.72 19.32 -15.62
C LYS A 215 -20.21 19.09 -15.88
N GLU A 216 -20.60 18.82 -17.11
CA GLU A 216 -21.98 18.45 -17.44
C GLU A 216 -22.39 17.11 -16.83
N LEU A 217 -21.46 16.14 -16.74
CA LEU A 217 -21.71 14.81 -16.21
C LEU A 217 -21.60 14.70 -14.68
N ALA A 218 -20.87 15.60 -14.03
CA ALA A 218 -20.54 15.52 -12.61
C ALA A 218 -21.76 15.37 -11.70
N PRO A 219 -22.86 16.14 -11.84
CA PRO A 219 -24.04 15.96 -11.00
C PRO A 219 -24.64 14.55 -11.12
N SER A 220 -24.65 13.98 -12.34
CA SER A 220 -25.16 12.62 -12.59
C SER A 220 -24.24 11.55 -12.01
N VAL A 221 -22.91 11.71 -12.15
CA VAL A 221 -21.91 10.79 -11.59
C VAL A 221 -21.99 10.80 -10.06
N MET A 222 -22.03 11.97 -9.44
CA MET A 222 -22.15 12.10 -7.98
C MET A 222 -23.48 11.54 -7.48
N GLY A 223 -24.59 11.77 -8.19
CA GLY A 223 -25.89 11.18 -7.88
C GLY A 223 -25.88 9.65 -7.96
N LEU A 224 -25.34 9.08 -9.04
CA LEU A 224 -25.22 7.63 -9.25
C LEU A 224 -24.41 6.96 -8.15
N LEU A 225 -23.30 7.59 -7.73
CA LEU A 225 -22.42 7.08 -6.68
C LEU A 225 -22.86 7.45 -5.27
N SER A 226 -23.97 8.20 -5.14
CA SER A 226 -24.48 8.76 -3.89
C SER A 226 -23.47 9.63 -3.15
N VAL A 227 -22.57 10.31 -3.86
CA VAL A 227 -21.55 11.18 -3.27
C VAL A 227 -22.21 12.46 -2.75
N ARG A 228 -21.98 12.75 -1.47
CA ARG A 228 -22.43 13.99 -0.82
C ARG A 228 -21.27 14.90 -0.42
N TYR A 229 -20.08 14.32 -0.24
CA TYR A 229 -18.88 15.06 0.11
C TYR A 229 -17.74 14.70 -0.83
N VAL A 230 -17.04 15.73 -1.29
CA VAL A 230 -15.74 15.61 -1.98
C VAL A 230 -14.69 16.25 -1.08
N ILE A 231 -13.76 15.46 -0.56
CA ILE A 231 -12.71 15.87 0.38
C ILE A 231 -11.37 15.85 -0.34
N LEU A 232 -10.59 16.91 -0.19
CA LEU A 232 -9.29 17.09 -0.81
C LEU A 232 -8.24 17.22 0.29
N HIS A 233 -7.29 16.29 0.33
CA HIS A 233 -6.04 16.42 1.08
C HIS A 233 -5.06 17.19 0.19
N THR A 234 -5.02 18.52 0.39
CA THR A 234 -4.44 19.49 -0.55
C THR A 234 -2.92 19.41 -0.67
N GLU A 235 -2.22 18.84 0.33
CA GLU A 235 -0.77 18.64 0.27
C GLU A 235 -0.39 17.42 -0.58
N GLU A 236 -1.33 16.48 -0.75
CA GLU A 236 -1.16 15.18 -1.41
C GLU A 236 -1.70 15.15 -2.85
N ILE A 237 -2.32 16.24 -3.31
CA ILE A 237 -2.83 16.37 -4.68
C ILE A 237 -2.12 17.47 -5.48
N PRO A 238 -1.96 17.30 -6.80
CA PRO A 238 -1.50 18.38 -7.68
C PRO A 238 -2.48 19.56 -7.71
N ALA A 239 -1.95 20.78 -7.83
CA ALA A 239 -2.79 21.99 -7.95
C ALA A 239 -3.82 21.90 -9.10
N VAL A 240 -3.45 21.29 -10.23
CA VAL A 240 -4.36 21.08 -11.37
C VAL A 240 -5.57 20.22 -11.01
N LEU A 241 -5.42 19.26 -10.08
CA LEU A 241 -6.54 18.43 -9.62
C LEU A 241 -7.48 19.25 -8.72
N HIS A 242 -6.93 20.11 -7.85
CA HIS A 242 -7.72 21.05 -7.06
C HIS A 242 -8.53 22.01 -7.96
N ASP A 243 -7.89 22.58 -8.99
CA ASP A 243 -8.55 23.47 -9.97
C ASP A 243 -9.64 22.74 -10.75
N TYR A 244 -9.37 21.49 -11.14
CA TYR A 244 -10.35 20.62 -11.81
C TYR A 244 -11.59 20.38 -10.94
N VAL A 245 -11.39 19.96 -9.69
CA VAL A 245 -12.51 19.68 -8.77
C VAL A 245 -13.34 20.95 -8.53
N THR A 246 -12.68 22.09 -8.29
CA THR A 246 -13.37 23.38 -8.11
C THR A 246 -14.17 23.78 -9.35
N TYR A 247 -13.68 23.45 -10.55
CA TYR A 247 -14.35 23.78 -11.80
C TYR A 247 -15.53 22.85 -12.13
N VAL A 248 -15.35 21.55 -11.90
CA VAL A 248 -16.24 20.46 -12.34
C VAL A 248 -17.27 20.09 -11.28
N VAL A 249 -16.84 20.04 -10.01
CA VAL A 249 -17.71 19.71 -8.87
C VAL A 249 -18.31 21.01 -8.35
N ASP A 250 -19.54 21.29 -8.76
CA ASP A 250 -20.33 22.41 -8.23
C ASP A 250 -20.79 22.09 -6.79
N GLY A 251 -19.89 22.28 -5.83
CA GLY A 251 -20.10 22.00 -4.40
C GLY A 251 -19.86 23.21 -3.52
N GLU A 252 -20.59 23.29 -2.40
CA GLU A 252 -20.39 24.31 -1.37
C GLU A 252 -19.20 23.94 -0.49
N GLU A 253 -18.20 24.82 -0.37
CA GLU A 253 -17.11 24.63 0.60
C GLU A 253 -17.67 24.71 2.03
N VAL A 254 -17.58 23.61 2.77
CA VAL A 254 -18.08 23.51 4.15
C VAL A 254 -16.95 23.34 5.17
N TYR A 255 -15.72 23.10 4.71
CA TYR A 255 -14.54 22.94 5.55
C TYR A 255 -13.27 23.30 4.78
N ASN A 256 -12.37 24.05 5.41
CA ASN A 256 -11.06 24.41 4.85
C ASN A 256 -10.06 24.75 5.97
N ARG A 257 -9.39 23.73 6.50
CA ARG A 257 -8.42 23.82 7.62
C ARG A 257 -7.41 22.69 7.54
N ASP A 258 -6.19 22.94 8.02
CA ASP A 258 -5.14 21.92 8.19
C ASP A 258 -4.84 21.10 6.92
N GLY A 259 -4.80 21.77 5.76
CA GLY A 259 -4.53 21.11 4.47
C GLY A 259 -5.70 20.27 3.93
N ILE A 260 -6.88 20.31 4.56
CA ILE A 260 -8.06 19.58 4.13
C ILE A 260 -9.16 20.56 3.71
N ILE A 261 -9.68 20.37 2.51
CA ILE A 261 -10.88 21.07 2.01
C ILE A 261 -12.00 20.06 1.81
N ALA A 262 -13.22 20.39 2.20
CA ALA A 262 -14.39 19.57 1.88
C ALA A 262 -15.50 20.39 1.23
N TYR A 263 -15.98 19.86 0.10
CA TYR A 263 -17.12 20.37 -0.64
C TYR A 263 -18.33 19.48 -0.39
N ARG A 264 -19.46 20.10 -0.01
CA ARG A 264 -20.77 19.45 0.03
C ARG A 264 -21.38 19.53 -1.36
N VAL A 265 -21.69 18.38 -1.94
CA VAL A 265 -22.34 18.26 -3.25
C VAL A 265 -23.79 17.86 -3.04
N THR A 266 -24.69 18.53 -3.74
CA THR A 266 -26.13 18.20 -3.74
C THR A 266 -26.50 17.75 -5.16
N PRO A 267 -26.24 16.48 -5.53
CA PRO A 267 -26.60 16.00 -6.85
C PRO A 267 -28.13 16.02 -7.01
N PRO A 268 -28.64 16.22 -8.24
CA PRO A 268 -30.06 16.13 -8.50
C PRO A 268 -30.60 14.76 -8.08
N ALA A 269 -31.84 14.73 -7.59
CA ALA A 269 -32.48 13.48 -7.21
C ALA A 269 -32.42 12.48 -8.39
N PRO A 270 -32.21 11.18 -8.13
CA PRO A 270 -32.22 10.18 -9.20
C PRO A 270 -33.50 10.30 -10.00
N GLN A 271 -33.41 10.36 -11.33
CA GLN A 271 -34.60 10.35 -12.17
C GLN A 271 -35.36 9.04 -11.91
N ALA A 272 -36.61 9.16 -11.46
CA ALA A 272 -37.42 8.00 -11.06
C ALA A 272 -37.71 7.01 -12.20
N GLN A 273 -37.48 7.43 -13.46
CA GLN A 273 -37.62 6.61 -14.65
C GLN A 273 -36.44 6.88 -15.58
N VAL A 274 -35.60 5.87 -15.79
CA VAL A 274 -34.64 5.86 -16.89
C VAL A 274 -35.35 5.21 -18.07
N LEU A 275 -35.74 6.01 -19.07
CA LEU A 275 -36.31 5.50 -20.31
C LEU A 275 -35.14 5.11 -21.21
N THR A 276 -34.76 3.83 -21.18
CA THR A 276 -33.74 3.30 -22.08
C THR A 276 -34.43 2.98 -23.40
N ASP A 277 -34.28 3.87 -24.37
CA ASP A 277 -34.61 3.58 -25.76
C ASP A 277 -33.61 2.57 -26.32
N LEU A 278 -34.08 1.37 -26.65
CA LEU A 278 -33.27 0.28 -27.21
C LEU A 278 -33.20 0.35 -28.75
N GLY A 279 -33.71 1.41 -29.37
CA GLY A 279 -33.61 1.65 -30.80
C GLY A 279 -34.33 0.59 -31.63
N THR A 280 -35.55 0.21 -31.24
CA THR A 280 -36.35 -0.79 -31.97
C THR A 280 -37.29 -0.19 -33.03
N ASP A 281 -37.10 1.07 -33.41
CA ASP A 281 -37.79 1.71 -34.54
C ASP A 281 -36.93 1.70 -35.81
#